data_AF-A0A3D1TUJ9-F1
#
_entry.id   AF-A0A3D1TUJ9-F1
#
_cell.length_a   1.000
_cell.length_b   1.000
_cell.length_c   1.000
_cell.angle_alpha   90.00
_cell.angle_beta   90.00
_cell.angle_gamma   90.00
#
_symmetry.space_group_name_H-M   'P 1'
#
loop_
_entity.id
_entity.type
_entity.pdbx_description
1 polymer ?
#
loop_
_entity_poly.entity_id
_entity_poly.type
_entity_poly.pdbx_seq_one_letter_code
_entity_poly.pdbx_strand_id
1 'polypeptide(L)'
;ALSTIPALVVSATYGVAYALTRRLWWAVLAPVFVAVIGNWHAAFVQLPAGETPEKTFWWFWPSTRVIGGLCPQQCSTITEFPYFSFLLGDLHAHVMALPEALLCITIGCGFLFSTDRLEPRWNPLTAGRIACAAVAVGALFAINSWDFPIYLLLLAGCVGAHAYLADDSPTWWRAPLAIAAILSVASVAAFTPFYLNYRSVAKGIGFVNTPSDFWQFAQVLGFFVLLAAIFVAVLGVLLQPADAVEDEEEMTPRAAATEAGQIQAWTSSNIATIAIVAAIVLLSIRLNLEVLVVLLGVGAGALLLLYRVLNTPEPNRSDAVALLLIAAGCLAAAVPEVVYLKDVFQGGTDYRMNTVFKFDYQAWLLLGLAASYSAYRAWEVLRAYFSTQLGWVVLGVTAAVVLAGGVYTWDAPHSTAQAGTANSLDALASLKIDNPGDYGMVRWLIAHAPAKTVELEAIG
;
A
#
# COMPACT_ATOMS: atom_id res chain seq x y z
N ALA A 1 -10.43 -17.73 13.74
CA ALA A 1 -10.14 -16.36 13.27
C ALA A 1 -8.68 -16.22 12.85
N LEU A 2 -7.72 -16.59 13.71
CA LEU A 2 -6.29 -16.31 13.53
C LEU A 2 -5.64 -16.89 12.27
N SER A 3 -5.95 -18.13 11.89
CA SER A 3 -5.45 -18.71 10.64
C SER A 3 -6.26 -18.30 9.41
N THR A 4 -7.50 -17.84 9.60
CA THR A 4 -8.43 -17.49 8.52
C THR A 4 -8.00 -16.21 7.82
N ILE A 5 -7.59 -15.17 8.56
CA ILE A 5 -7.16 -13.90 7.98
C ILE A 5 -5.92 -14.09 7.08
N PRO A 6 -4.80 -14.70 7.55
CA PRO A 6 -3.64 -14.96 6.70
C PRO A 6 -4.02 -15.76 5.44
N ALA A 7 -4.86 -16.79 5.58
CA ALA A 7 -5.30 -17.60 4.44
C ALA A 7 -6.09 -16.78 3.40
N LEU A 8 -7.00 -15.91 3.85
CA LEU A 8 -7.76 -15.01 2.98
C LEU A 8 -6.84 -14.00 2.30
N VAL A 9 -5.89 -13.42 3.04
CA VAL A 9 -4.93 -12.45 2.51
C VAL A 9 -4.05 -13.09 1.44
N VAL A 10 -3.46 -14.26 1.70
CA VAL A 10 -2.64 -15.00 0.74
C VAL A 10 -3.45 -15.37 -0.50
N SER A 11 -4.68 -15.87 -0.32
CA SER A 11 -5.53 -16.29 -1.44
C SER A 11 -5.97 -15.10 -2.30
N ALA A 12 -6.39 -14.00 -1.69
CA ALA A 12 -6.88 -12.82 -2.40
C ALA A 12 -5.74 -12.05 -3.08
N THR A 13 -4.57 -11.89 -2.43
CA THR A 13 -3.38 -11.28 -3.07
C THR A 13 -2.91 -12.08 -4.28
N TYR A 14 -2.87 -13.42 -4.17
CA TYR A 14 -2.58 -14.30 -5.31
C TYR A 14 -3.62 -14.14 -6.43
N GLY A 15 -4.90 -14.13 -6.08
CA GLY A 15 -6.00 -13.97 -7.05
C GLY A 15 -5.94 -12.64 -7.81
N VAL A 16 -5.70 -11.53 -7.11
CA VAL A 16 -5.51 -10.21 -7.71
C VAL A 16 -4.29 -10.23 -8.64
N ALA A 17 -3.14 -10.70 -8.18
CA ALA A 17 -1.93 -10.73 -8.99
C ALA A 17 -2.04 -11.65 -10.20
N TYR A 18 -2.73 -12.78 -10.08
CA TYR A 18 -3.04 -13.65 -11.21
C TYR A 18 -3.96 -12.97 -12.22
N ALA A 19 -4.96 -12.21 -11.76
CA ALA A 19 -5.82 -11.44 -12.65
C ALA A 19 -5.03 -10.38 -13.44
N LEU A 20 -4.06 -9.73 -12.81
CA LEU A 20 -3.21 -8.71 -13.44
C LEU A 20 -2.18 -9.31 -14.40
N THR A 21 -1.48 -10.36 -13.99
CA THR A 21 -0.33 -10.91 -14.73
C THR A 21 -0.71 -12.03 -15.71
N ARG A 22 -1.80 -12.76 -15.46
CA ARG A 22 -2.17 -14.01 -16.14
C ARG A 22 -1.06 -15.09 -16.12
N ARG A 23 -0.15 -15.03 -15.14
CA ARG A 23 0.98 -15.96 -14.99
C ARG A 23 1.05 -16.49 -13.56
N LEU A 24 0.91 -17.80 -13.39
CA LEU A 24 0.85 -18.45 -12.07
C LEU A 24 2.11 -18.19 -11.21
N TRP A 25 3.30 -18.23 -11.82
CA TRP A 25 4.56 -18.04 -11.10
C TRP A 25 4.79 -16.60 -10.66
N TRP A 26 4.41 -15.62 -11.49
CA TRP A 26 4.49 -14.21 -11.13
C TRP A 26 3.46 -13.81 -10.07
N ALA A 27 2.29 -14.46 -10.08
CA ALA A 27 1.25 -14.23 -9.08
C ALA A 27 1.69 -14.62 -7.65
N VAL A 28 2.69 -15.51 -7.49
CA VAL A 28 3.24 -15.87 -6.17
C VAL A 28 3.96 -14.68 -5.49
N LEU A 29 4.45 -13.71 -6.24
CA LEU A 29 5.14 -12.56 -5.64
C LEU A 29 4.22 -11.71 -4.76
N ALA A 30 2.94 -11.61 -5.09
CA ALA A 30 1.99 -10.80 -4.32
C ALA A 30 1.78 -11.27 -2.88
N PRO A 31 1.43 -12.54 -2.61
CA PRO A 31 1.36 -13.02 -1.23
C PRO A 31 2.73 -12.97 -0.53
N VAL A 32 3.84 -13.17 -1.26
CA VAL A 32 5.17 -13.04 -0.68
C VAL A 32 5.40 -11.61 -0.17
N PHE A 33 5.16 -10.61 -1.01
CA PHE A 33 5.33 -9.19 -0.70
C PHE A 33 4.37 -8.68 0.37
N VAL A 34 3.10 -9.09 0.32
CA VAL A 34 2.10 -8.58 1.24
C VAL A 34 2.12 -9.33 2.56
N ALA A 35 2.19 -10.65 2.55
CA ALA A 35 1.86 -11.48 3.72
C ALA A 35 3.06 -12.19 4.36
N VAL A 36 4.16 -12.39 3.62
CA VAL A 36 5.26 -13.26 4.06
C VAL A 36 6.48 -12.47 4.48
N ILE A 37 6.99 -11.57 3.63
CA ILE A 37 8.24 -10.87 3.92
C ILE A 37 8.04 -9.81 5.01
N GLY A 38 9.06 -9.64 5.84
CA GLY A 38 9.21 -8.46 6.66
C GLY A 38 9.94 -7.34 5.93
N ASN A 39 10.18 -6.25 6.66
CA ASN A 39 10.99 -5.16 6.15
C ASN A 39 12.49 -5.49 6.22
N TRP A 40 13.33 -4.58 5.73
CA TRP A 40 14.76 -4.82 5.62
C TRP A 40 15.58 -4.44 6.86
N HIS A 41 14.93 -3.93 7.90
CA HIS A 41 15.60 -3.50 9.12
C HIS A 41 16.35 -4.66 9.79
N ALA A 42 15.71 -5.83 9.89
CA ALA A 42 16.33 -7.04 10.43
C ALA A 42 17.64 -7.40 9.69
N ALA A 43 17.61 -7.39 8.36
CA ALA A 43 18.74 -7.80 7.53
C ALA A 43 19.89 -6.78 7.51
N PHE A 44 19.59 -5.48 7.42
CA PHE A 44 20.62 -4.46 7.22
C PHE A 44 21.06 -3.72 8.47
N VAL A 45 20.27 -3.76 9.54
CA VAL A 45 20.59 -3.05 10.79
C VAL A 45 20.77 -4.02 11.93
N GLN A 46 19.76 -4.84 12.23
CA GLN A 46 19.80 -5.64 13.44
C GLN A 46 20.83 -6.78 13.38
N LEU A 47 20.86 -7.56 12.28
CA LEU A 47 21.83 -8.66 12.14
C LEU A 47 23.29 -8.16 12.15
N PRO A 48 23.66 -7.09 11.40
CA PRO A 48 25.00 -6.50 11.50
C PRO A 48 25.34 -5.95 12.88
N ALA A 49 24.35 -5.49 13.65
CA ALA A 49 24.54 -5.06 15.04
C ALA A 49 24.72 -6.24 16.02
N GLY A 50 24.61 -7.49 15.55
CA GLY A 50 24.76 -8.69 16.37
C GLY A 50 23.57 -8.97 17.27
N GLU A 51 22.48 -8.22 17.12
CA GLU A 51 21.18 -8.61 17.61
C GLU A 51 20.78 -9.88 16.80
N THR A 52 20.33 -10.94 17.47
CA THR A 52 19.86 -12.20 16.84
C THR A 52 18.78 -12.82 17.74
N PRO A 53 17.95 -13.77 17.25
CA PRO A 53 16.95 -14.46 18.08
C PRO A 53 17.51 -15.10 19.35
N GLU A 54 18.76 -15.57 19.27
CA GLU A 54 19.48 -16.25 20.37
C GLU A 54 20.01 -15.27 21.42
N LYS A 55 20.39 -14.06 20.99
CA LYS A 55 21.04 -13.06 21.84
C LYS A 55 20.08 -12.00 22.37
N THR A 56 18.95 -11.80 21.70
CA THR A 56 18.02 -10.69 21.96
C THR A 56 16.62 -11.24 22.18
N PHE A 57 16.14 -11.20 23.42
CA PHE A 57 14.84 -11.75 23.82
C PHE A 57 13.70 -11.21 22.94
N TRP A 58 13.66 -9.89 22.70
CA TRP A 58 12.66 -9.22 21.85
C TRP A 58 13.15 -8.93 20.42
N TRP A 59 14.03 -9.78 19.86
CA TRP A 59 14.64 -9.60 18.54
C TRP A 59 13.69 -9.12 17.42
N PHE A 60 12.46 -9.63 17.40
CA PHE A 60 11.48 -9.36 16.34
C PHE A 60 10.77 -8.00 16.48
N TRP A 61 10.90 -7.31 17.62
CA TRP A 61 10.17 -6.09 17.92
C TRP A 61 10.74 -4.83 17.26
N PRO A 62 12.06 -4.57 17.26
CA PRO A 62 12.64 -3.34 16.69
C PRO A 62 12.31 -3.13 15.19
N SER A 63 12.23 -4.21 14.41
CA SER A 63 11.77 -4.16 13.02
C SER A 63 10.37 -3.58 12.82
N THR A 64 9.56 -3.43 13.86
CA THR A 64 8.21 -2.85 13.75
C THR A 64 8.11 -1.41 14.24
N ARG A 65 9.24 -0.80 14.62
CA ARG A 65 9.33 0.54 15.22
C ARG A 65 10.47 1.35 14.59
N VAL A 66 10.64 1.19 13.28
CA VAL A 66 11.85 1.65 12.55
C VAL A 66 11.82 3.15 12.32
N ILE A 67 10.66 3.70 11.95
CA ILE A 67 10.52 5.13 11.65
C ILE A 67 10.35 5.88 12.97
N GLY A 68 11.39 6.59 13.39
CA GLY A 68 11.39 7.57 14.46
C GLY A 68 11.85 8.89 13.85
N GLY A 69 10.95 9.86 13.69
CA GLY A 69 11.27 11.11 12.98
C GLY A 69 12.51 11.83 13.54
N LEU A 70 12.99 12.84 12.82
CA LEU A 70 14.20 13.61 13.17
C LEU A 70 13.99 14.56 14.38
N CYS A 71 13.60 14.02 15.52
CA CYS A 71 13.35 14.74 16.75
C CYS A 71 14.50 14.58 17.76
N PRO A 72 14.77 15.59 18.62
CA PRO A 72 15.88 15.55 19.57
C PRO A 72 15.72 14.51 20.69
N GLN A 73 14.48 14.19 21.06
CA GLN A 73 14.14 13.10 21.98
C GLN A 73 13.83 11.85 21.15
N GLN A 74 14.15 10.64 21.61
CA GLN A 74 13.79 9.41 20.87
C GLN A 74 12.27 9.36 20.63
N CYS A 75 11.82 9.67 19.41
CA CYS A 75 10.46 9.42 18.97
C CYS A 75 10.41 8.07 18.29
N SER A 76 9.32 7.34 18.49
CA SER A 76 9.06 6.08 17.82
C SER A 76 7.68 6.12 17.17
N THR A 77 7.57 5.49 16.01
CA THR A 77 6.28 5.24 15.38
C THR A 77 6.11 3.74 15.14
N ILE A 78 4.87 3.32 14.91
CA ILE A 78 4.54 1.93 14.65
C ILE A 78 4.56 1.71 13.13
N THR A 79 5.41 0.81 12.66
CA THR A 79 5.59 0.43 11.25
C THR A 79 5.54 -1.09 11.12
N GLU A 80 4.40 -1.65 11.52
CA GLU A 80 4.16 -3.09 11.44
C GLU A 80 3.82 -3.51 10.01
N PHE A 81 4.09 -4.77 9.70
CA PHE A 81 3.75 -5.39 8.43
C PHE A 81 3.01 -6.71 8.69
N PRO A 82 2.25 -7.25 7.71
CA PRO A 82 1.31 -8.33 7.97
C PRO A 82 1.90 -9.58 8.63
N TYR A 83 3.12 -9.99 8.24
CA TYR A 83 3.75 -11.15 8.85
C TYR A 83 3.95 -11.00 10.37
N PHE A 84 4.34 -9.82 10.86
CA PHE A 84 4.46 -9.57 12.31
C PHE A 84 3.14 -9.79 13.03
N SER A 85 2.05 -9.22 12.52
CA SER A 85 0.73 -9.37 13.14
C SER A 85 0.21 -10.79 13.07
N PHE A 86 0.49 -11.52 11.98
CA PHE A 86 0.14 -12.92 11.83
C PHE A 86 0.90 -13.83 12.78
N LEU A 87 2.19 -13.52 13.01
CA LEU A 87 3.04 -14.25 13.93
C LEU A 87 2.56 -14.10 15.38
N LEU A 88 2.25 -12.87 15.80
CA LEU A 88 1.74 -12.61 17.15
C LEU A 88 0.30 -13.09 17.36
N GLY A 89 -0.44 -13.24 16.27
CA GLY A 89 -1.85 -13.54 16.35
C GLY A 89 -2.67 -12.41 16.97
N ASP A 90 -2.29 -11.17 16.66
CA ASP A 90 -2.93 -10.00 17.23
C ASP A 90 -3.93 -9.42 16.23
N LEU A 91 -5.23 -9.54 16.54
CA LEU A 91 -6.34 -9.13 15.68
C LEU A 91 -6.63 -7.63 15.81
N HIS A 92 -5.61 -6.81 15.61
CA HIS A 92 -5.79 -5.37 15.53
C HIS A 92 -6.68 -4.98 14.33
N ALA A 93 -7.28 -3.79 14.43
CA ALA A 93 -8.16 -3.19 13.41
C ALA A 93 -7.60 -3.28 11.99
N HIS A 94 -6.33 -2.91 11.77
CA HIS A 94 -5.69 -2.93 10.45
C HIS A 94 -5.45 -4.35 9.92
N VAL A 95 -5.24 -5.33 10.79
CA VAL A 95 -5.08 -6.75 10.43
C VAL A 95 -6.43 -7.32 9.96
N MET A 96 -7.50 -7.01 10.71
CA MET A 96 -8.87 -7.37 10.34
C MET A 96 -9.34 -6.69 9.06
N ALA A 97 -8.79 -5.51 8.74
CA ALA A 97 -9.11 -4.79 7.52
C ALA A 97 -8.50 -5.41 6.25
N LEU A 98 -7.43 -6.21 6.34
CA LEU A 98 -6.72 -6.73 5.15
C LEU A 98 -7.63 -7.48 4.16
N PRO A 99 -8.47 -8.45 4.58
CA PRO A 99 -9.34 -9.16 3.64
C PRO A 99 -10.38 -8.22 2.99
N GLU A 100 -10.87 -7.24 3.76
CA GLU A 100 -11.85 -6.26 3.30
C GLU A 100 -11.26 -5.25 2.31
N ALA A 101 -10.03 -4.79 2.58
CA ALA A 101 -9.24 -3.97 1.67
C ALA A 101 -8.98 -4.70 0.34
N LEU A 102 -8.62 -5.98 0.40
CA LEU A 102 -8.43 -6.83 -0.78
C LEU A 102 -9.73 -7.07 -1.55
N LEU A 103 -10.87 -7.16 -0.86
CA LEU A 103 -12.18 -7.19 -1.50
C LEU A 103 -12.47 -5.89 -2.25
N CYS A 104 -12.21 -4.73 -1.63
CA CYS A 104 -12.33 -3.42 -2.29
C CYS A 104 -11.44 -3.32 -3.54
N ILE A 105 -10.18 -3.75 -3.46
CA ILE A 105 -9.26 -3.79 -4.61
C ILE A 105 -9.82 -4.71 -5.70
N THR A 106 -10.30 -5.90 -5.35
CA THR A 106 -10.85 -6.87 -6.30
C THR A 106 -12.11 -6.34 -7.00
N ILE A 107 -13.00 -5.67 -6.26
CA ILE A 107 -14.18 -5.00 -6.84
C ILE A 107 -13.74 -3.87 -7.78
N GLY A 108 -12.72 -3.09 -7.40
CA GLY A 108 -12.12 -2.07 -8.26
C GLY A 108 -11.58 -2.64 -9.57
N CYS A 109 -10.81 -3.73 -9.51
CA CYS A 109 -10.39 -4.50 -10.68
C CYS A 109 -11.58 -4.97 -11.51
N GLY A 110 -12.66 -5.43 -10.87
CA GLY A 110 -13.90 -5.84 -11.54
C GLY A 110 -14.56 -4.71 -12.32
N PHE A 111 -14.59 -3.48 -11.79
CA PHE A 111 -15.03 -2.30 -12.54
C PHE A 111 -14.09 -1.99 -13.71
N LEU A 112 -12.78 -1.94 -13.45
CA LEU A 112 -11.81 -1.57 -14.46
C LEU A 112 -11.68 -2.60 -15.59
N PHE A 113 -11.94 -3.89 -15.34
CA PHE A 113 -11.95 -4.94 -16.37
C PHE A 113 -13.34 -5.17 -17.00
N SER A 114 -14.37 -4.46 -16.56
CA SER A 114 -15.70 -4.55 -17.15
C SER A 114 -15.73 -4.08 -18.60
N THR A 115 -16.56 -4.73 -19.41
CA THR A 115 -16.91 -4.31 -20.78
C THR A 115 -18.20 -3.50 -20.83
N ASP A 116 -19.02 -3.59 -19.78
CA ASP A 116 -20.34 -2.96 -19.73
C ASP A 116 -20.24 -1.46 -19.50
N ARG A 117 -21.09 -0.66 -20.16
CA ARG A 117 -21.23 0.76 -19.81
C ARG A 117 -21.78 0.93 -18.39
N LEU A 118 -21.27 1.94 -17.71
CA LEU A 118 -21.68 2.30 -16.36
C LEU A 118 -23.04 2.99 -16.36
N GLU A 119 -24.12 2.21 -16.43
CA GLU A 119 -25.50 2.71 -16.32
C GLU A 119 -26.17 2.21 -15.04
N PRO A 120 -26.26 3.04 -13.98
CA PRO A 120 -26.82 2.62 -12.69
C PRO A 120 -28.30 2.29 -12.74
N ARG A 121 -29.05 2.94 -13.65
CA ARG A 121 -30.52 2.94 -13.62
C ARG A 121 -31.18 1.74 -14.31
N TRP A 122 -30.41 0.90 -15.02
CA TRP A 122 -31.01 -0.15 -15.88
C TRP A 122 -30.22 -1.46 -15.91
N ASN A 123 -29.04 -1.53 -15.28
CA ASN A 123 -28.24 -2.76 -15.21
C ASN A 123 -28.18 -3.31 -13.77
N PRO A 124 -28.89 -4.42 -13.47
CA PRO A 124 -28.90 -5.01 -12.13
C PRO A 124 -27.52 -5.53 -11.69
N LEU A 125 -26.65 -5.92 -12.62
CA LEU A 125 -25.28 -6.34 -12.30
C LEU A 125 -24.43 -5.14 -11.86
N THR A 126 -24.53 -4.01 -12.56
CA THR A 126 -23.83 -2.76 -12.17
C THR A 126 -24.34 -2.26 -10.82
N ALA A 127 -25.66 -2.28 -10.59
CA ALA A 127 -26.25 -1.92 -9.29
C ALA A 127 -25.77 -2.87 -8.17
N GLY A 128 -25.72 -4.17 -8.43
CA GLY A 128 -25.18 -5.16 -7.49
C GLY A 128 -23.71 -4.94 -7.16
N ARG A 129 -22.86 -4.66 -8.17
CA ARG A 129 -21.45 -4.31 -7.96
C ARG A 129 -21.30 -3.04 -7.10
N ILE A 130 -22.09 -2.01 -7.37
CA ILE A 130 -22.08 -0.75 -6.59
C ILE A 130 -22.54 -1.01 -5.15
N ALA A 131 -23.58 -1.83 -4.94
CA ALA A 131 -24.05 -2.19 -3.61
C ALA A 131 -22.99 -2.97 -2.82
N CYS A 132 -22.36 -3.97 -3.44
CA CYS A 132 -21.25 -4.71 -2.83
C CYS A 132 -20.06 -3.79 -2.51
N ALA A 133 -19.70 -2.90 -3.44
CA ALA A 133 -18.63 -1.92 -3.24
C ALA A 133 -18.93 -0.98 -2.06
N ALA A 134 -20.17 -0.50 -1.94
CA ALA A 134 -20.58 0.41 -0.87
C ALA A 134 -20.55 -0.27 0.50
N VAL A 135 -21.01 -1.53 0.59
CA VAL A 135 -20.90 -2.30 1.85
C VAL A 135 -19.44 -2.57 2.19
N ALA A 136 -18.64 -2.98 1.20
CA ALA A 136 -17.24 -3.32 1.42
C ALA A 136 -16.41 -2.12 1.90
N VAL A 137 -16.47 -1.01 1.18
CA VAL A 137 -15.74 0.20 1.59
C VAL A 137 -16.33 0.79 2.87
N GLY A 138 -17.65 0.78 3.06
CA GLY A 138 -18.29 1.23 4.30
C GLY A 138 -17.83 0.45 5.53
N ALA A 139 -17.60 -0.86 5.40
CA ALA A 139 -17.11 -1.71 6.48
C ALA A 139 -15.73 -1.27 6.97
N LEU A 140 -14.86 -0.81 6.06
CA LEU A 140 -13.54 -0.30 6.42
C LEU A 140 -13.62 0.87 7.41
N PHE A 141 -14.66 1.71 7.36
CA PHE A 141 -14.77 2.78 8.37
C PHE A 141 -14.93 2.23 9.79
N ALA A 142 -15.75 1.18 9.92
CA ALA A 142 -16.06 0.54 11.19
C ALA A 142 -14.90 -0.35 11.70
N ILE A 143 -14.14 -0.95 10.78
CA ILE A 143 -12.99 -1.80 11.10
C ILE A 143 -11.75 -0.93 11.38
N ASN A 144 -11.32 -0.13 10.40
CA ASN A 144 -10.16 0.76 10.48
C ASN A 144 -10.41 2.08 9.73
N SER A 145 -10.85 3.11 10.46
CA SER A 145 -11.45 4.31 9.87
C SER A 145 -10.62 5.06 8.81
N TRP A 146 -9.29 4.96 8.85
CA TRP A 146 -8.41 5.60 7.87
C TRP A 146 -8.31 4.87 6.53
N ASP A 147 -8.73 3.60 6.47
CA ASP A 147 -8.77 2.85 5.21
C ASP A 147 -9.91 3.35 4.32
N PHE A 148 -11.06 3.68 4.90
CA PHE A 148 -12.24 4.17 4.17
C PHE A 148 -11.93 5.20 3.06
N PRO A 149 -11.29 6.36 3.34
CA PRO A 149 -11.03 7.36 2.31
C PRO A 149 -10.09 6.85 1.20
N ILE A 150 -9.06 6.06 1.53
CA ILE A 150 -8.08 5.59 0.54
C ILE A 150 -8.70 4.55 -0.40
N TYR A 151 -9.44 3.57 0.13
CA TYR A 151 -10.09 2.56 -0.73
C TYR A 151 -11.30 3.12 -1.49
N LEU A 152 -12.00 4.13 -0.96
CA LEU A 152 -13.05 4.85 -1.69
C LEU A 152 -12.46 5.61 -2.90
N LEU A 153 -11.33 6.30 -2.70
CA LEU A 153 -10.61 6.98 -3.78
C LEU A 153 -10.08 5.99 -4.82
N LEU A 154 -9.56 4.83 -4.40
CA LEU A 154 -9.11 3.77 -5.30
C LEU A 154 -10.27 3.23 -6.15
N LEU A 155 -11.41 2.92 -5.52
CA LEU A 155 -12.63 2.49 -6.23
C LEU A 155 -13.10 3.55 -7.22
N ALA A 156 -13.16 4.82 -6.80
CA ALA A 156 -13.52 5.93 -7.69
C ALA A 156 -12.54 6.06 -8.86
N GLY A 157 -11.24 5.85 -8.63
CA GLY A 157 -10.20 5.81 -9.67
C GLY A 157 -10.42 4.69 -10.68
N CYS A 158 -10.72 3.47 -10.23
CA CYS A 158 -11.04 2.35 -11.11
C CYS A 158 -12.31 2.58 -11.94
N VAL A 159 -13.37 3.12 -11.32
CA VAL A 159 -14.63 3.48 -11.99
C VAL A 159 -14.39 4.61 -13.00
N GLY A 160 -13.60 5.62 -12.63
CA GLY A 160 -13.23 6.73 -13.50
C GLY A 160 -12.41 6.29 -14.71
N ALA A 161 -11.39 5.46 -14.50
CA ALA A 161 -10.58 4.90 -15.57
C ALA A 161 -11.40 4.00 -16.50
N HIS A 162 -12.33 3.21 -15.97
CA HIS A 162 -13.26 2.43 -16.80
C HIS A 162 -14.18 3.31 -17.63
N ALA A 163 -14.80 4.32 -17.02
CA ALA A 163 -15.69 5.26 -17.71
C ALA A 163 -14.97 5.99 -18.85
N TYR A 164 -13.74 6.45 -18.57
CA TYR A 164 -12.88 7.11 -19.54
C TYR A 164 -12.60 6.23 -20.78
N LEU A 165 -12.39 4.93 -20.58
CA LEU A 165 -12.17 3.97 -21.67
C LEU A 165 -13.44 3.55 -22.41
N ALA A 166 -14.63 3.75 -21.82
CA ALA A 166 -15.89 3.24 -22.33
C ALA A 166 -16.78 4.31 -23.01
N ASP A 167 -16.43 5.59 -22.83
CA ASP A 167 -17.18 6.74 -23.33
C ASP A 167 -16.23 7.82 -23.87
N ASP A 168 -16.19 7.99 -25.19
CA ASP A 168 -15.40 9.03 -25.87
C ASP A 168 -16.03 10.44 -25.76
N SER A 169 -17.19 10.58 -25.11
CA SER A 169 -17.86 11.88 -24.98
C SER A 169 -17.07 12.82 -24.05
N PRO A 170 -17.11 14.15 -24.27
CA PRO A 170 -16.51 15.13 -23.35
C PRO A 170 -17.19 15.14 -21.96
N THR A 171 -18.26 14.37 -21.79
CA THR A 171 -19.03 14.24 -20.55
C THR A 171 -18.86 12.89 -19.87
N TRP A 172 -17.88 12.08 -20.28
CA TRP A 172 -17.55 10.77 -19.69
C TRP A 172 -17.44 10.79 -18.17
N TRP A 173 -17.00 11.93 -17.59
CA TRP A 173 -16.79 12.11 -16.16
C TRP A 173 -18.07 12.19 -15.32
N ARG A 174 -19.24 12.42 -15.93
CA ARG A 174 -20.51 12.57 -15.20
C ARG A 174 -20.96 11.27 -14.53
N ALA A 175 -20.90 10.16 -15.26
CA ALA A 175 -21.26 8.84 -14.74
C ALA A 175 -20.38 8.36 -13.57
N PRO A 176 -19.04 8.36 -13.66
CA PRO A 176 -18.18 7.95 -12.56
C PRO A 176 -18.29 8.91 -11.37
N LEU A 177 -18.50 10.22 -11.57
CA LEU A 177 -18.76 11.15 -10.48
C LEU A 177 -20.07 10.83 -9.75
N ALA A 178 -21.14 10.55 -10.48
CA ALA A 178 -22.42 10.14 -9.90
C ALA A 178 -22.29 8.81 -9.14
N ILE A 179 -21.56 7.83 -9.68
CA ILE A 179 -21.31 6.56 -9.01
C ILE A 179 -20.46 6.76 -7.75
N ALA A 180 -19.42 7.58 -7.79
CA ALA A 180 -18.62 7.89 -6.61
C ALA A 180 -19.45 8.57 -5.51
N ALA A 181 -20.37 9.47 -5.88
CA ALA A 181 -21.31 10.09 -4.93
C ALA A 181 -22.29 9.05 -4.35
N ILE A 182 -22.87 8.19 -5.18
CA ILE A 182 -23.76 7.11 -4.74
C ILE A 182 -23.02 6.15 -3.81
N LEU A 183 -21.81 5.73 -4.17
CA LEU A 183 -20.96 4.86 -3.35
C LEU A 183 -20.70 5.51 -1.99
N SER A 184 -20.29 6.78 -1.96
CA SER A 184 -20.04 7.51 -0.71
C SER A 184 -21.26 7.53 0.20
N VAL A 185 -22.42 7.91 -0.33
CA VAL A 185 -23.68 7.99 0.43
C VAL A 185 -24.13 6.60 0.89
N ALA A 186 -24.11 5.60 0.00
CA ALA A 186 -24.53 4.24 0.31
C ALA A 186 -23.63 3.57 1.36
N SER A 187 -22.32 3.86 1.33
CA SER A 187 -21.35 3.35 2.31
C SER A 187 -21.64 3.89 3.71
N VAL A 188 -21.87 5.21 3.82
CA VAL A 188 -22.24 5.84 5.10
C VAL A 188 -23.61 5.37 5.57
N ALA A 189 -24.57 5.25 4.67
CA ALA A 189 -25.92 4.78 4.98
C ALA A 189 -25.91 3.34 5.53
N ALA A 190 -25.18 2.43 4.89
CA ALA A 190 -25.09 1.02 5.31
C ALA A 190 -24.52 0.86 6.73
N PHE A 191 -23.65 1.77 7.16
CA PHE A 191 -23.00 1.74 8.47
C PHE A 191 -23.54 2.80 9.44
N THR A 192 -24.70 3.42 9.14
CA THR A 192 -25.33 4.42 10.02
C THR A 192 -25.50 3.96 11.47
N PRO A 193 -25.91 2.70 11.76
CA PRO A 193 -25.97 2.22 13.14
C PRO A 193 -24.63 2.31 13.89
N PHE A 194 -23.51 2.11 13.20
CA PHE A 194 -22.17 2.30 13.80
C PHE A 194 -21.93 3.77 14.12
N TYR A 195 -22.14 4.68 13.16
CA TYR A 195 -21.92 6.12 13.36
C TYR A 195 -22.75 6.72 14.50
N LEU A 196 -23.99 6.25 14.69
CA LEU A 196 -24.88 6.75 15.74
C LEU A 196 -24.46 6.30 17.16
N ASN A 197 -23.76 5.17 17.26
CA ASN A 197 -23.40 4.57 18.56
C ASN A 197 -21.91 4.67 18.89
N TYR A 198 -21.06 4.94 17.90
CA TYR A 198 -19.62 5.02 18.06
C TYR A 198 -19.21 6.26 18.87
N ARG A 199 -18.31 6.07 19.83
CA ARG A 199 -17.70 7.15 20.61
C ARG A 199 -16.23 7.26 20.24
N SER A 200 -15.89 8.34 19.54
CA SER A 200 -14.51 8.57 19.09
C SER A 200 -13.63 9.10 20.22
N VAL A 201 -12.41 8.56 20.31
CA VAL A 201 -11.32 9.10 21.16
C VAL A 201 -10.48 10.16 20.42
N ALA A 202 -10.78 10.43 19.15
CA ALA A 202 -10.04 11.39 18.33
C ALA A 202 -10.33 12.84 18.76
N LYS A 203 -9.28 13.66 18.83
CA LYS A 203 -9.32 15.07 19.25
C LYS A 203 -9.12 16.05 18.08
N GLY A 204 -9.28 15.57 16.84
CA GLY A 204 -9.12 16.34 15.60
C GLY A 204 -7.81 16.07 14.87
N ILE A 205 -7.48 16.93 13.90
CA ILE A 205 -6.29 16.79 13.03
C ILE A 205 -5.22 17.79 13.48
N GLY A 206 -3.95 17.38 13.44
CA GLY A 206 -2.77 18.23 13.64
C GLY A 206 -1.81 18.16 12.45
N PHE A 207 -0.87 19.09 12.37
CA PHE A 207 0.20 19.08 11.38
C PHE A 207 1.46 18.42 11.94
N VAL A 208 2.13 17.66 11.09
CA VAL A 208 3.39 17.00 11.41
C VAL A 208 4.50 18.04 11.40
N ASN A 209 5.35 18.00 12.42
CA ASN A 209 6.48 18.92 12.60
C ASN A 209 7.83 18.20 12.67
N THR A 210 7.82 16.86 12.66
CA THR A 210 9.00 16.01 12.71
C THR A 210 8.98 15.05 11.51
N PRO A 211 9.68 15.41 10.41
CA PRO A 211 9.73 14.57 9.22
C PRO A 211 10.33 13.19 9.51
N SER A 212 9.93 12.20 8.71
CA SER A 212 10.54 10.88 8.75
C SER A 212 11.98 10.91 8.24
N ASP A 213 12.87 10.15 8.90
CA ASP A 213 14.19 9.90 8.36
C ASP A 213 14.10 9.06 7.07
N PHE A 214 14.81 9.50 6.02
CA PHE A 214 14.75 8.86 4.71
C PHE A 214 15.25 7.41 4.75
N TRP A 215 16.31 7.11 5.50
CA TRP A 215 16.88 5.78 5.55
C TRP A 215 16.06 4.81 6.38
N GLN A 216 15.43 5.29 7.46
CA GLN A 216 14.45 4.51 8.22
C GLN A 216 13.21 4.20 7.37
N PHE A 217 12.69 5.20 6.65
CA PHE A 217 11.58 4.99 5.71
C PHE A 217 11.95 3.97 4.62
N ALA A 218 13.16 4.10 4.06
CA ALA A 218 13.64 3.21 3.01
C ALA A 218 13.77 1.74 3.47
N GLN A 219 14.05 1.51 4.76
CA GLN A 219 14.08 0.17 5.34
C GLN A 219 12.69 -0.47 5.44
N VAL A 220 11.63 0.33 5.60
CA VAL A 220 10.24 -0.13 5.72
C VAL A 220 9.58 -0.30 4.35
N LEU A 221 9.37 0.80 3.62
CA LEU A 221 8.62 0.81 2.35
C LEU A 221 9.51 1.04 1.12
N GLY A 222 10.80 1.34 1.31
CA GLY A 222 11.68 1.82 0.24
C GLY A 222 11.77 0.89 -0.96
N PHE A 223 11.67 -0.42 -0.75
CA PHE A 223 11.75 -1.39 -1.83
C PHE A 223 10.50 -1.43 -2.70
N PHE A 224 9.31 -1.31 -2.11
CA PHE A 224 8.08 -1.21 -2.89
C PHE A 224 8.06 0.09 -3.69
N VAL A 225 8.47 1.19 -3.07
CA VAL A 225 8.61 2.50 -3.74
C VAL A 225 9.65 2.42 -4.86
N LEU A 226 10.77 1.72 -4.67
CA LEU A 226 11.79 1.50 -5.69
C LEU A 226 11.24 0.72 -6.89
N LEU A 227 10.55 -0.40 -6.67
CA LEU A 227 9.95 -1.18 -7.76
C LEU A 227 8.85 -0.40 -8.49
N ALA A 228 8.05 0.38 -7.75
CA ALA A 228 7.07 1.30 -8.32
C ALA A 228 7.75 2.38 -9.18
N ALA A 229 8.84 2.99 -8.68
CA ALA A 229 9.60 4.01 -9.41
C ALA A 229 10.27 3.44 -10.67
N ILE A 230 10.85 2.24 -10.62
CA ILE A 230 11.39 1.54 -11.79
C ILE A 230 10.28 1.31 -12.82
N PHE A 231 9.11 0.83 -12.38
CA PHE A 231 7.98 0.60 -13.27
C PHE A 231 7.46 1.89 -13.92
N VAL A 232 7.30 2.96 -13.14
CA VAL A 232 6.97 4.30 -13.64
C VAL A 232 8.01 4.78 -14.65
N ALA A 233 9.30 4.63 -14.37
CA ALA A 233 10.37 5.01 -15.30
C ALA A 233 10.31 4.19 -16.60
N VAL A 234 10.18 2.87 -16.50
CA VAL A 234 10.11 1.95 -17.66
C VAL A 234 8.91 2.28 -18.55
N LEU A 235 7.72 2.49 -17.97
CA LEU A 235 6.55 2.93 -18.73
C LEU A 235 6.72 4.33 -19.31
N GLY A 236 7.36 5.25 -18.58
CA GLY A 236 7.65 6.60 -19.08
C GLY A 236 8.55 6.63 -20.29
N VAL A 237 9.53 5.70 -20.38
CA VAL A 237 10.36 5.53 -21.58
C VAL A 237 9.58 4.87 -22.70
N LEU A 238 8.75 3.87 -22.41
CA LEU A 238 7.96 3.17 -23.42
C LEU A 238 6.85 4.04 -24.03
N LEU A 239 6.27 4.94 -23.23
CA LEU A 239 5.16 5.81 -23.60
C LEU A 239 5.62 7.26 -23.81
N GLN A 240 6.80 7.44 -24.44
CA GLN A 240 7.22 8.76 -24.88
C GLN A 240 6.28 9.26 -25.99
N PRO A 241 5.96 10.57 -26.03
CA PRO A 241 5.17 11.15 -27.12
C PRO A 241 5.84 10.88 -28.47
N ALA A 242 5.05 10.59 -29.50
CA ALA A 242 5.54 10.21 -30.83
C ALA A 242 6.25 11.35 -31.61
N ASP A 243 6.33 12.56 -31.06
CA ASP A 243 6.86 13.73 -31.77
C ASP A 243 8.39 13.83 -31.62
N ALA A 244 9.16 13.16 -32.51
CA ALA A 244 10.52 13.59 -32.92
C ALA A 244 11.18 12.74 -34.05
N VAL A 245 10.48 11.93 -34.85
CA VAL A 245 11.14 11.18 -35.95
C VAL A 245 10.25 11.03 -37.19
N GLU A 246 9.56 12.08 -37.62
CA GLU A 246 8.94 12.08 -38.95
C GLU A 246 9.46 13.26 -39.78
N ASP A 247 10.09 12.85 -40.90
CA ASP A 247 10.51 13.61 -42.09
C ASP A 247 11.94 14.22 -42.13
N GLU A 248 12.94 13.35 -42.28
CA GLU A 248 14.31 13.67 -42.73
C GLU A 248 14.44 13.89 -44.27
N GLU A 249 13.41 14.33 -44.98
CA GLU A 249 13.50 14.62 -46.43
C GLU A 249 13.52 16.13 -46.75
N GLU A 250 14.70 16.58 -47.22
CA GLU A 250 15.07 17.89 -47.80
C GLU A 250 14.66 19.16 -47.04
N MET A 251 15.48 19.48 -46.03
CA MET A 251 15.33 20.69 -45.22
C MET A 251 15.79 21.96 -45.94
N THR A 252 14.85 22.87 -46.22
CA THR A 252 15.16 24.21 -46.74
C THR A 252 15.84 25.10 -45.68
N PRO A 253 16.63 26.13 -46.05
CA PRO A 253 17.31 27.03 -45.09
C PRO A 253 16.37 27.75 -44.12
N ARG A 254 15.08 27.85 -44.48
CA ARG A 254 14.03 28.43 -43.64
C ARG A 254 13.54 27.42 -42.60
N ALA A 255 13.45 26.14 -42.95
CA ALA A 255 13.13 25.04 -42.03
C ALA A 255 14.22 24.87 -40.95
N ALA A 256 15.51 24.96 -41.33
CA ALA A 256 16.65 24.88 -40.40
C ALA A 256 16.67 25.99 -39.32
N ALA A 257 16.18 27.19 -39.62
CA ALA A 257 16.08 28.28 -38.63
C ALA A 257 14.92 28.06 -37.64
N THR A 258 13.80 27.49 -38.10
CA THR A 258 12.68 27.06 -37.25
C THR A 258 13.08 25.88 -36.37
N GLU A 259 13.81 24.93 -36.92
CA GLU A 259 14.31 23.76 -36.20
C GLU A 259 15.37 24.15 -35.16
N ALA A 260 16.31 25.06 -35.48
CA ALA A 260 17.23 25.61 -34.48
C ALA A 260 16.49 26.35 -33.34
N GLY A 261 15.41 27.08 -33.65
CA GLY A 261 14.54 27.70 -32.66
C GLY A 261 13.73 26.70 -31.82
N GLN A 262 13.27 25.59 -32.44
CA GLN A 262 12.56 24.51 -31.77
C GLN A 262 13.50 23.66 -30.90
N ILE A 263 14.71 23.34 -31.37
CA ILE A 263 15.76 22.68 -30.61
C ILE A 263 16.19 23.57 -29.44
N GLN A 264 16.33 24.89 -29.64
CA GLN A 264 16.67 25.82 -28.57
C GLN A 264 15.53 25.98 -27.55
N ALA A 265 14.27 26.00 -27.99
CA ALA A 265 13.09 26.01 -27.12
C ALA A 265 12.92 24.68 -26.34
N TRP A 266 13.20 23.55 -26.99
CA TRP A 266 13.16 22.21 -26.40
C TRP A 266 14.30 22.00 -25.40
N THR A 267 15.54 22.38 -25.76
CA THR A 267 16.71 22.29 -24.85
C THR A 267 16.58 23.24 -23.66
N SER A 268 16.09 24.48 -23.84
CA SER A 268 15.84 25.40 -22.72
C SER A 268 14.70 24.94 -21.80
N SER A 269 13.65 24.31 -22.36
CA SER A 269 12.57 23.69 -21.58
C SER A 269 13.06 22.51 -20.74
N ASN A 270 13.94 21.66 -21.30
CA ASN A 270 14.53 20.55 -20.57
C ASN A 270 15.51 21.02 -19.48
N ILE A 271 16.35 22.03 -19.75
CA ILE A 271 17.25 22.61 -18.75
C ILE A 271 16.45 23.24 -17.60
N ALA A 272 15.39 23.98 -17.90
CA ALA A 272 14.51 24.55 -16.88
C ALA A 272 13.83 23.47 -16.03
N THR A 273 13.34 22.40 -16.66
CA THR A 273 12.73 21.26 -15.97
C THR A 273 13.75 20.57 -15.05
N ILE A 274 14.95 20.28 -15.55
CA ILE A 274 16.03 19.68 -14.77
C ILE A 274 16.41 20.58 -13.59
N ALA A 275 16.53 21.89 -13.82
CA ALA A 275 16.86 22.86 -12.77
C ALA A 275 15.76 22.93 -11.69
N ILE A 276 14.48 22.88 -12.07
CA ILE A 276 13.36 22.86 -11.13
C ILE A 276 13.38 21.56 -10.31
N VAL A 277 13.55 20.40 -10.96
CA VAL A 277 13.63 19.11 -10.26
C VAL A 277 14.82 19.10 -9.30
N ALA A 278 16.00 19.55 -9.75
CA ALA A 278 17.18 19.66 -8.90
C ALA A 278 16.94 20.61 -7.71
N ALA A 279 16.29 21.75 -7.93
CA ALA A 279 15.94 22.67 -6.86
C ALA A 279 14.96 22.06 -5.85
N ILE A 280 13.95 21.31 -6.31
CA ILE A 280 13.02 20.58 -5.43
C ILE A 280 13.78 19.53 -4.61
N VAL A 281 14.66 18.75 -5.23
CA VAL A 281 15.46 17.72 -4.53
C VAL A 281 16.37 18.38 -3.49
N LEU A 282 17.12 19.41 -3.86
CA LEU A 282 18.01 20.13 -2.94
C LEU A 282 17.24 20.80 -1.79
N LEU A 283 16.08 21.40 -2.08
CA LEU A 283 15.21 21.98 -1.06
C LEU A 283 14.64 20.89 -0.13
N SER A 284 14.27 19.73 -0.68
CA SER A 284 13.76 18.61 0.11
C SER A 284 14.81 18.11 1.10
N ILE A 285 16.06 17.96 0.66
CA ILE A 285 17.18 17.58 1.54
C ILE A 285 17.41 18.65 2.60
N ARG A 286 17.33 19.93 2.22
CA ARG A 286 17.53 21.03 3.17
C ARG A 286 16.45 21.08 4.26
N LEU A 287 15.23 20.67 3.94
CA LEU A 287 14.06 20.69 4.83
C LEU A 287 13.72 19.33 5.44
N ASN A 288 14.49 18.27 5.14
CA ASN A 288 14.20 16.88 5.47
C ASN A 288 12.81 16.42 4.98
N LEU A 289 12.43 16.80 3.76
CA LEU A 289 11.15 16.43 3.12
C LEU A 289 11.34 15.39 2.00
N GLU A 290 12.45 14.66 2.01
CA GLU A 290 12.81 13.71 0.95
C GLU A 290 11.76 12.61 0.80
N VAL A 291 11.30 12.04 1.92
CA VAL A 291 10.24 11.01 1.94
C VAL A 291 8.98 11.54 1.24
N LEU A 292 8.52 12.73 1.64
CA LEU A 292 7.33 13.35 1.06
C LEU A 292 7.52 13.61 -0.45
N VAL A 293 8.67 14.17 -0.86
CA VAL A 293 8.95 14.49 -2.27
C VAL A 293 9.04 13.23 -3.12
N VAL A 294 9.66 12.16 -2.63
CA VAL A 294 9.72 10.87 -3.34
C VAL A 294 8.32 10.28 -3.50
N LEU A 295 7.52 10.24 -2.43
CA LEU A 295 6.16 9.71 -2.47
C LEU A 295 5.26 10.51 -3.43
N LEU A 296 5.30 11.83 -3.37
CA LEU A 296 4.53 12.69 -4.28
C LEU A 296 5.03 12.57 -5.72
N GLY A 297 6.33 12.46 -5.94
CA GLY A 297 6.92 12.29 -7.27
C GLY A 297 6.53 10.98 -7.93
N VAL A 298 6.64 9.86 -7.19
CA VAL A 298 6.23 8.53 -7.69
C VAL A 298 4.72 8.47 -7.90
N GLY A 299 3.92 8.98 -6.97
CA GLY A 299 2.46 9.03 -7.09
C GLY A 299 1.99 9.90 -8.27
N ALA A 300 2.57 11.09 -8.45
CA ALA A 300 2.26 11.95 -9.58
C ALA A 300 2.71 11.33 -10.91
N GLY A 301 3.89 10.70 -10.94
CA GLY A 301 4.36 9.94 -12.09
C GLY A 301 3.41 8.80 -12.45
N ALA A 302 2.87 8.09 -11.45
CA ALA A 302 1.89 7.04 -11.67
C ALA A 302 0.58 7.58 -12.28
N LEU A 303 0.06 8.72 -11.80
CA LEU A 303 -1.14 9.34 -12.36
C LEU A 303 -0.93 9.88 -13.78
N LEU A 304 0.24 10.47 -14.05
CA LEU A 304 0.61 10.92 -15.39
C LEU A 304 0.67 9.74 -16.37
N LEU A 305 1.30 8.64 -15.96
CA LEU A 305 1.38 7.44 -16.78
C LEU A 305 0.04 6.71 -16.89
N LEU A 306 -0.81 6.80 -15.88
CA LEU A 306 -2.18 6.28 -15.98
C LEU A 306 -2.89 6.97 -17.14
N TYR A 307 -2.83 8.30 -17.20
CA TYR A 307 -3.38 9.04 -18.34
C TYR A 307 -2.78 8.57 -19.68
N ARG A 308 -1.46 8.37 -19.77
CA ARG A 308 -0.83 7.89 -21.01
C ARG A 308 -1.26 6.46 -21.38
N VAL A 309 -1.29 5.54 -20.42
CA VAL A 309 -1.73 4.15 -20.60
C VAL A 309 -3.19 4.09 -21.08
N LEU A 310 -4.06 4.95 -20.52
CA LEU A 310 -5.46 4.98 -20.93
C LEU A 310 -5.66 5.56 -22.35
N ASN A 311 -4.68 6.29 -22.87
CA ASN A 311 -4.71 6.88 -24.22
C ASN A 311 -3.90 6.10 -25.26
N THR A 312 -3.38 4.92 -24.92
CA THR A 312 -2.78 4.05 -25.95
C THR A 312 -3.86 3.43 -26.84
N PRO A 313 -3.56 3.04 -28.09
CA PRO A 313 -4.53 2.38 -28.96
C PRO A 313 -5.10 1.09 -28.35
N GLU A 314 -4.29 0.36 -27.59
CA GLU A 314 -4.69 -0.81 -26.81
C GLU A 314 -4.35 -0.61 -25.33
N PRO A 315 -5.24 0.01 -24.53
CA PRO A 315 -4.98 0.29 -23.12
C PRO A 315 -4.78 -0.98 -22.30
N ASN A 316 -3.60 -1.12 -21.69
CA ASN A 316 -3.34 -2.20 -20.75
C ASN A 316 -3.98 -1.88 -19.40
N ARG A 317 -5.15 -2.48 -19.16
CA ARG A 317 -5.92 -2.29 -17.91
C ARG A 317 -5.17 -2.79 -16.66
N SER A 318 -4.27 -3.77 -16.78
CA SER A 318 -3.45 -4.21 -15.66
C SER A 318 -2.39 -3.16 -15.29
N ASP A 319 -1.79 -2.49 -16.28
CA ASP A 319 -0.91 -1.34 -16.05
C ASP A 319 -1.67 -0.22 -15.33
N ALA A 320 -2.91 0.06 -15.76
CA ALA A 320 -3.77 1.06 -15.11
C ALA A 320 -4.11 0.72 -13.65
N VAL A 321 -4.45 -0.53 -13.33
CA VAL A 321 -4.67 -0.96 -11.92
C VAL A 321 -3.40 -0.73 -11.10
N ALA A 322 -2.24 -1.16 -11.59
CA ALA A 322 -0.98 -1.02 -10.85
C ALA A 322 -0.65 0.44 -10.58
N LEU A 323 -0.87 1.34 -11.55
CA LEU A 323 -0.64 2.77 -11.38
C LEU A 323 -1.60 3.42 -10.37
N LEU A 324 -2.87 2.97 -10.33
CA LEU A 324 -3.83 3.39 -9.31
C LEU A 324 -3.44 2.89 -7.90
N LEU A 325 -2.95 1.66 -7.78
CA LEU A 325 -2.41 1.11 -6.53
C LEU A 325 -1.18 1.88 -6.05
N ILE A 326 -0.26 2.23 -6.96
CA ILE A 326 0.92 3.06 -6.64
C ILE A 326 0.48 4.44 -6.15
N ALA A 327 -0.41 5.12 -6.89
CA ALA A 327 -0.89 6.43 -6.51
C ALA A 327 -1.59 6.42 -5.13
N ALA A 328 -2.43 5.42 -4.86
CA ALA A 328 -3.12 5.26 -3.58
C ALA A 328 -2.14 4.90 -2.44
N GLY A 329 -1.19 4.00 -2.68
CA GLY A 329 -0.18 3.61 -1.68
C GLY A 329 0.79 4.74 -1.35
N CYS A 330 1.24 5.50 -2.36
CA CYS A 330 2.06 6.69 -2.15
C CYS A 330 1.29 7.79 -1.40
N LEU A 331 0.00 7.99 -1.72
CA LEU A 331 -0.86 8.92 -0.98
C LEU A 331 -0.99 8.48 0.49
N ALA A 332 -1.25 7.20 0.74
CA ALA A 332 -1.37 6.67 2.09
C ALA A 332 -0.09 6.90 2.91
N ALA A 333 1.09 6.63 2.33
CA ALA A 333 2.37 6.89 2.99
C ALA A 333 2.68 8.39 3.14
N ALA A 334 2.16 9.26 2.27
CA ALA A 334 2.43 10.71 2.31
C ALA A 334 1.55 11.46 3.33
N VAL A 335 0.34 10.99 3.61
CA VAL A 335 -0.57 11.59 4.61
C VAL A 335 0.11 11.77 5.99
N PRO A 336 0.74 10.75 6.60
CA PRO A 336 1.38 10.87 7.91
C PRO A 336 2.68 11.70 7.92
N GLU A 337 3.14 12.19 6.76
CA GLU A 337 4.22 13.18 6.64
C GLU A 337 3.70 14.63 6.71
N VAL A 338 2.39 14.84 6.54
CA VAL A 338 1.78 16.18 6.51
C VAL A 338 0.86 16.39 7.71
N VAL A 339 0.01 15.41 8.00
CA VAL A 339 -1.02 15.50 9.06
C VAL A 339 -1.05 14.26 9.93
N TYR A 340 -1.54 14.43 11.15
CA TYR A 340 -1.78 13.33 12.07
C TYR A 340 -3.12 13.48 12.80
N LEU A 341 -3.68 12.36 13.25
CA LEU A 341 -4.83 12.35 14.14
C LEU A 341 -4.39 12.58 15.57
N LYS A 342 -4.91 13.63 16.21
CA LYS A 342 -4.69 13.89 17.62
C LYS A 342 -5.40 12.84 18.46
N ASP A 343 -4.65 12.04 19.19
CA ASP A 343 -5.17 10.98 20.06
C ASP A 343 -4.54 11.04 21.46
N VAL A 344 -4.39 9.89 22.13
CA VAL A 344 -3.79 9.77 23.47
C VAL A 344 -2.31 10.13 23.49
N PHE A 345 -1.59 10.04 22.37
CA PHE A 345 -0.16 10.37 22.27
C PHE A 345 0.10 11.85 21.97
N GLN A 346 -0.95 12.65 21.76
CA GLN A 346 -0.81 14.07 21.51
C GLN A 346 -0.04 14.76 22.65
N GLY A 347 0.98 15.55 22.30
CA GLY A 347 1.81 16.30 23.25
C GLY A 347 3.06 15.55 23.73
N GLY A 348 3.18 14.26 23.39
CA GLY A 348 4.41 13.47 23.55
C GLY A 348 5.29 13.47 22.31
N THR A 349 6.41 12.75 22.38
CA THR A 349 7.33 12.49 21.26
C THR A 349 6.67 11.63 20.18
N ASP A 350 5.77 10.74 20.57
CA ASP A 350 5.13 9.75 19.68
C ASP A 350 3.78 10.24 19.12
N TYR A 351 3.59 11.56 19.02
CA TYR A 351 2.29 12.18 18.74
C TYR A 351 1.60 11.72 17.44
N ARG A 352 2.35 11.24 16.45
CA ARG A 352 1.83 10.73 15.17
C ARG A 352 1.85 9.21 15.05
N MET A 353 2.28 8.49 16.09
CA MET A 353 2.56 7.06 16.06
C MET A 353 1.39 6.21 15.51
N ASN A 354 0.17 6.41 16.03
CA ASN A 354 -1.00 5.67 15.53
C ASN A 354 -1.44 6.08 14.13
N THR A 355 -1.11 7.30 13.68
CA THR A 355 -1.40 7.71 12.31
C THR A 355 -0.46 6.99 11.36
N VAL A 356 0.85 7.02 11.64
CA VAL A 356 1.84 6.25 10.87
C VAL A 356 1.44 4.78 10.85
N PHE A 357 1.10 4.19 11.99
CA PHE A 357 0.64 2.80 12.07
C PHE A 357 -0.42 2.45 11.03
N LYS A 358 -1.52 3.18 11.05
CA LYS A 358 -2.68 2.88 10.23
C LYS A 358 -2.42 3.15 8.75
N PHE A 359 -1.59 4.14 8.43
CA PHE A 359 -1.27 4.53 7.05
C PHE A 359 -0.14 3.72 6.42
N ASP A 360 0.86 3.33 7.20
CA ASP A 360 1.97 2.50 6.76
C ASP A 360 1.49 1.08 6.42
N TYR A 361 0.59 0.52 7.23
CA TYR A 361 0.05 -0.82 7.00
C TYR A 361 -0.77 -0.93 5.70
N GLN A 362 -1.57 0.10 5.38
CA GLN A 362 -2.31 0.18 4.12
C GLN A 362 -1.39 0.50 2.93
N ALA A 363 -0.36 1.33 3.12
CA ALA A 363 0.66 1.59 2.10
C ALA A 363 1.42 0.30 1.76
N TRP A 364 1.78 -0.52 2.76
CA TRP A 364 2.39 -1.83 2.58
C TRP A 364 1.54 -2.74 1.68
N LEU A 365 0.23 -2.84 1.96
CA LEU A 365 -0.68 -3.65 1.15
C LEU A 365 -0.76 -3.17 -0.30
N LEU A 366 -1.00 -1.87 -0.50
CA LEU A 366 -1.20 -1.27 -1.82
C LEU A 366 0.08 -1.30 -2.66
N LEU A 367 1.20 -0.86 -2.08
CA LEU A 367 2.49 -0.84 -2.75
C LEU A 367 3.07 -2.26 -2.93
N GLY A 368 2.79 -3.20 -2.02
CA GLY A 368 3.20 -4.60 -2.16
C GLY A 368 2.49 -5.31 -3.32
N LEU A 369 1.19 -5.11 -3.47
CA LEU A 369 0.44 -5.59 -4.63
C LEU A 369 0.97 -4.96 -5.93
N ALA A 370 1.15 -3.64 -5.95
CA ALA A 370 1.69 -2.94 -7.11
C ALA A 370 3.08 -3.44 -7.48
N ALA A 371 3.99 -3.55 -6.49
CA ALA A 371 5.36 -3.99 -6.69
C ALA A 371 5.44 -5.41 -7.29
N SER A 372 4.54 -6.32 -6.91
CA SER A 372 4.49 -7.67 -7.48
C SER A 372 4.20 -7.65 -9.00
N TYR A 373 3.26 -6.80 -9.42
CA TYR A 373 2.97 -6.59 -10.85
C TYR A 373 4.08 -5.81 -11.54
N SER A 374 4.63 -4.78 -10.89
CA SER A 374 5.74 -3.97 -11.39
C SER A 374 6.97 -4.80 -11.71
N ALA A 375 7.33 -5.77 -10.86
CA ALA A 375 8.44 -6.69 -11.11
C ALA A 375 8.21 -7.54 -12.38
N TYR A 376 7.02 -8.12 -12.52
CA TYR A 376 6.61 -8.86 -13.73
C TYR A 376 6.66 -7.98 -14.98
N ARG A 377 6.07 -6.79 -14.89
CA ARG A 377 5.90 -5.91 -16.04
C ARG A 377 7.21 -5.29 -16.47
N ALA A 378 8.07 -4.90 -15.52
CA ALA A 378 9.42 -4.44 -15.81
C ALA A 378 10.27 -5.56 -16.44
N TRP A 379 10.16 -6.80 -15.96
CA TRP A 379 10.80 -7.96 -16.61
C TRP A 379 10.36 -8.11 -18.07
N GLU A 380 9.05 -8.09 -18.35
CA GLU A 380 8.51 -8.23 -19.71
C GLU A 380 8.97 -7.09 -20.64
N VAL A 381 8.92 -5.84 -20.16
CA VAL A 381 9.28 -4.69 -20.98
C VAL A 381 10.78 -4.62 -21.20
N LEU A 382 11.60 -4.75 -20.15
CA LEU A 382 13.05 -4.61 -20.26
C LEU A 382 13.66 -5.67 -21.16
N ARG A 383 13.22 -6.93 -21.05
CA ARG A 383 13.74 -8.02 -21.88
C ARG A 383 13.33 -7.89 -23.36
N ALA A 384 12.15 -7.33 -23.63
CA ALA A 384 11.61 -7.24 -24.98
C ALA A 384 12.12 -6.01 -25.74
N TYR A 385 12.26 -4.87 -25.06
CA TYR A 385 12.54 -3.58 -25.70
C TYR A 385 13.96 -3.05 -25.46
N PHE A 386 14.69 -3.59 -24.48
CA PHE A 386 16.05 -3.12 -24.16
C PHE A 386 17.07 -4.26 -24.25
N SER A 387 17.12 -5.14 -23.25
CA SER A 387 18.01 -6.30 -23.25
C SER A 387 17.56 -7.36 -22.24
N THR A 388 17.82 -8.63 -22.56
CA THR A 388 17.56 -9.75 -21.66
C THR A 388 18.33 -9.61 -20.34
N GLN A 389 19.52 -9.02 -20.37
CA GLN A 389 20.34 -8.74 -19.17
C GLN A 389 19.62 -7.79 -18.21
N LEU A 390 18.99 -6.71 -18.71
CA LEU A 390 18.23 -5.79 -17.86
C LEU A 390 16.99 -6.45 -17.23
N GLY A 391 16.35 -7.37 -17.96
CA GLY A 391 15.34 -8.26 -17.38
C GLY A 391 15.91 -9.03 -16.18
N TRP A 392 17.03 -9.72 -16.36
CA TRP A 392 17.67 -10.50 -15.28
C TRP A 392 18.08 -9.63 -14.09
N VAL A 393 18.47 -8.37 -14.31
CA VAL A 393 18.74 -7.42 -13.23
C VAL A 393 17.48 -7.19 -12.39
N VAL A 394 16.32 -6.94 -12.99
CA VAL A 394 15.07 -6.76 -12.22
C VAL A 394 14.70 -8.01 -11.41
N LEU A 395 14.88 -9.20 -11.99
CA LEU A 395 14.69 -10.45 -11.24
C LEU A 395 15.68 -10.60 -10.10
N GLY A 396 16.95 -10.26 -10.31
CA GLY A 396 17.99 -10.29 -9.28
C GLY A 396 17.69 -9.32 -8.13
N VAL A 397 17.27 -8.09 -8.45
CA VAL A 397 16.81 -7.10 -7.45
C VAL A 397 15.59 -7.63 -6.70
N THR A 398 14.59 -8.15 -7.40
CA THR A 398 13.39 -8.74 -6.79
C THR A 398 13.73 -9.90 -5.86
N ALA A 399 14.65 -10.79 -6.26
CA ALA A 399 15.09 -11.90 -5.42
C ALA A 399 15.85 -11.41 -4.18
N ALA A 400 16.75 -10.43 -4.33
CA ALA A 400 17.47 -9.83 -3.21
C ALA A 400 16.52 -9.19 -2.20
N VAL A 401 15.47 -8.51 -2.67
CA VAL A 401 14.39 -7.94 -1.83
C VAL A 401 13.71 -9.03 -1.00
N VAL A 402 13.28 -10.12 -1.66
CA VAL A 402 12.59 -11.24 -1.00
C VAL A 402 13.50 -11.90 0.03
N LEU A 403 14.77 -12.11 -0.30
CA LEU A 403 15.73 -12.73 0.62
C LEU A 403 15.99 -11.84 1.83
N ALA A 404 16.19 -10.53 1.63
CA ALA A 404 16.42 -9.59 2.72
C ALA A 404 15.18 -9.46 3.64
N GLY A 405 13.98 -9.33 3.08
CA GLY A 405 12.75 -9.30 3.87
C GLY A 405 12.40 -10.65 4.52
N GLY A 406 12.83 -11.76 3.90
CA GLY A 406 12.66 -13.12 4.40
C GLY A 406 13.50 -13.44 5.64
N VAL A 407 14.57 -12.66 5.92
CA VAL A 407 15.35 -12.78 7.16
C VAL A 407 14.43 -12.64 8.37
N TYR A 408 13.61 -11.58 8.40
CA TYR A 408 12.65 -11.38 9.49
C TYR A 408 11.70 -12.57 9.60
N THR A 409 11.14 -13.00 8.48
CA THR A 409 10.16 -14.09 8.41
C THR A 409 10.71 -15.39 8.98
N TRP A 410 11.95 -15.70 8.64
CA TRP A 410 12.65 -16.88 9.07
C TRP A 410 13.03 -16.82 10.55
N ASP A 411 13.58 -15.69 11.02
CA ASP A 411 14.16 -15.59 12.36
C ASP A 411 13.14 -15.24 13.46
N ALA A 412 12.08 -14.50 13.14
CA ALA A 412 11.11 -14.04 14.14
C ALA A 412 10.42 -15.17 14.92
N PRO A 413 9.96 -16.28 14.29
CA PRO A 413 9.37 -17.42 15.02
C PRO A 413 10.35 -18.16 15.95
N HIS A 414 11.66 -18.00 15.72
CA HIS A 414 12.69 -18.62 16.56
C HIS A 414 13.08 -17.75 17.76
N SER A 415 12.38 -16.64 18.01
CA SER A 415 12.60 -15.79 19.17
C SER A 415 12.28 -16.53 20.47
N THR A 416 13.17 -16.38 21.45
CA THR A 416 12.98 -16.91 22.81
C THR A 416 11.77 -16.32 23.54
N ALA A 417 11.30 -15.13 23.13
CA ALA A 417 10.08 -14.52 23.68
C ALA A 417 8.78 -15.21 23.20
N GLN A 418 8.83 -15.98 22.11
CA GLN A 418 7.68 -16.75 21.60
C GLN A 418 7.76 -18.24 21.97
N ALA A 419 8.77 -18.65 22.74
CA ALA A 419 8.91 -20.02 23.24
C ALA A 419 7.89 -20.30 24.36
N GLY A 420 6.64 -20.57 23.98
CA GLY A 420 5.63 -21.08 24.90
C GLY A 420 5.96 -22.50 25.36
N THR A 421 5.54 -22.87 26.57
CA THR A 421 5.75 -24.21 27.14
C THR A 421 4.81 -25.27 26.54
N ALA A 422 3.75 -24.87 25.83
CA ALA A 422 2.78 -25.75 25.21
C ALA A 422 2.46 -25.36 23.75
N ASN A 423 2.85 -26.21 22.78
CA ASN A 423 2.39 -26.12 21.39
C ASN A 423 0.93 -26.59 21.29
N SER A 424 -0.02 -25.73 21.67
CA SER A 424 -1.46 -26.03 21.69
C SER A 424 -2.28 -24.87 21.13
N LEU A 425 -3.44 -25.19 20.55
CA LEU A 425 -4.47 -24.20 20.18
C LEU A 425 -5.33 -23.78 21.39
N ASP A 426 -5.20 -24.47 22.52
CA ASP A 426 -5.83 -24.08 23.78
C ASP A 426 -5.01 -22.96 24.43
N ALA A 427 -5.53 -21.73 24.36
CA ALA A 427 -4.90 -20.55 24.95
C ALA A 427 -4.69 -20.69 26.47
N LEU A 428 -5.48 -21.54 27.15
CA LEU A 428 -5.32 -21.81 28.58
C LEU A 428 -4.27 -22.88 28.88
N ALA A 429 -3.74 -23.57 27.87
CA ALA A 429 -2.75 -24.64 28.07
C ALA A 429 -1.46 -24.12 28.69
N SER A 430 -0.97 -22.97 28.22
CA SER A 430 0.20 -22.30 28.82
C SER A 430 -0.13 -21.79 30.22
N LEU A 431 -1.31 -21.18 30.41
CA LEU A 431 -1.77 -20.70 31.73
C LEU A 431 -1.81 -21.83 32.77
N LYS A 432 -2.20 -23.05 32.35
CA LYS A 432 -2.22 -24.23 33.23
C LYS A 432 -0.83 -24.59 33.78
N ILE A 433 0.22 -24.35 32.99
CA ILE A 433 1.61 -24.66 33.34
C ILE A 433 2.22 -23.48 34.10
N ASP A 434 2.11 -22.29 33.53
CA ASP A 434 2.84 -21.11 33.97
C ASP A 434 2.14 -20.40 35.14
N ASN A 435 0.79 -20.40 35.17
CA ASN A 435 -0.03 -19.72 36.17
C ASN A 435 -1.26 -20.58 36.59
N PRO A 436 -1.05 -21.72 37.27
CA PRO A 436 -2.12 -22.68 37.57
C PRO A 436 -3.26 -22.11 38.44
N GLY A 437 -2.98 -21.07 39.24
CA GLY A 437 -3.99 -20.33 40.01
C GLY A 437 -4.98 -19.61 39.10
N ASP A 438 -4.48 -18.83 38.15
CA ASP A 438 -5.29 -18.10 37.17
C ASP A 438 -6.06 -19.06 36.28
N TYR A 439 -5.43 -20.16 35.86
CA TYR A 439 -6.11 -21.24 35.16
C TYR A 439 -7.28 -21.79 35.99
N GLY A 440 -7.06 -22.07 37.28
CA GLY A 440 -8.10 -22.52 38.19
C GLY A 440 -9.25 -21.52 38.31
N MET A 441 -8.95 -20.23 38.42
CA MET A 441 -9.94 -19.15 38.46
C MET A 441 -10.77 -19.09 37.17
N VAL A 442 -10.13 -19.11 36.00
CA VAL A 442 -10.82 -19.11 34.69
C VAL A 442 -11.73 -20.33 34.58
N ARG A 443 -11.24 -21.52 34.95
CA ARG A 443 -12.07 -22.75 34.94
C ARG A 443 -13.24 -22.68 35.92
N TRP A 444 -13.05 -22.05 37.08
CA TRP A 444 -14.12 -21.84 38.05
C TRP A 444 -15.18 -20.87 37.51
N LEU A 445 -14.76 -19.75 36.90
CA LEU A 445 -15.65 -18.77 36.27
C LEU A 445 -16.50 -19.42 35.18
N ILE A 446 -15.86 -20.11 34.22
CA ILE A 446 -16.55 -20.84 33.15
C ILE A 446 -17.59 -21.82 33.71
N ALA A 447 -17.32 -22.46 34.85
CA ALA A 447 -18.22 -23.42 35.47
C ALA A 447 -19.37 -22.79 36.28
N HIS A 448 -19.22 -21.55 36.77
CA HIS A 448 -20.17 -20.89 37.67
C HIS A 448 -20.85 -19.65 37.06
N ALA A 449 -20.40 -19.20 35.90
CA ALA A 449 -21.01 -18.09 35.19
C ALA A 449 -22.41 -18.47 34.66
N PRO A 450 -23.38 -17.53 34.68
CA PRO A 450 -24.66 -17.72 34.02
C PRO A 450 -24.49 -18.15 32.55
N ALA A 451 -25.37 -19.03 32.04
CA ALA A 451 -25.26 -19.62 30.71
C ALA A 451 -25.25 -18.63 29.51
N LYS A 452 -25.46 -17.33 29.74
CA LYS A 452 -25.42 -16.26 28.73
C LYS A 452 -24.27 -15.27 28.93
N THR A 453 -23.38 -15.54 29.88
CA THR A 453 -22.22 -14.68 30.13
C THR A 453 -21.20 -14.88 29.02
N VAL A 454 -20.83 -13.79 28.36
CA VAL A 454 -19.67 -13.76 27.46
C VAL A 454 -18.48 -13.35 28.31
N GLU A 455 -17.58 -14.31 28.57
CA GLU A 455 -16.32 -14.04 29.25
C GLU A 455 -15.28 -13.61 28.21
N LEU A 456 -14.68 -12.44 28.44
CA LEU A 456 -13.61 -11.92 27.61
C LEU A 456 -12.37 -11.76 28.50
N GLU A 457 -11.25 -12.27 28.02
CA GLU A 457 -9.95 -11.94 28.61
C GLU A 457 -9.68 -10.45 28.37
N ALA A 458 -9.41 -9.72 29.46
CA ALA A 458 -8.99 -8.33 29.41
C ALA A 458 -7.54 -8.27 29.87
N ILE A 459 -6.65 -7.87 28.96
CA ILE A 459 -5.26 -7.54 29.31
C ILE A 459 -5.30 -6.16 29.97
N GLY A 460 -4.85 -6.09 31.22
CA GLY A 460 -4.76 -4.86 32.03
C GLY A 460 -3.39 -4.75 32.68
#